data_AF-A0A4P6P2G0-F1
#
_entry.id   AF-A0A4P6P2G0-F1
#
_cell.length_a   1.000
_cell.length_b   1.000
_cell.length_c   1.000
_cell.angle_alpha   90.00
_cell.angle_beta   90.00
_cell.angle_gamma   90.00
#
_symmetry.space_group_name_H-M   'P 1'
#
loop_
_entity.id
_entity.type
_entity.pdbx_description
1 polymer ?
#
loop_
_entity_poly.entity_id
_entity_poly.type
_entity_poly.pdbx_seq_one_letter_code
_entity_poly.pdbx_strand_id
1 'polypeptide(L)'
;MMYRSSKGFTLVELLIVLVLIGLSSAIVLPSMWQQFDQVRYRSEIAKVKSMVNYCRHFSFYQSQALIVSFHENQLNVTRKADGEILRTIQFDTFTFAPRIVHFEKRGNITKLTLALIKNKQEMQVELHV
;
A
#
# COMPACT_ATOMS: atom_id res chain seq x y z
N MET A 1 -64.11 8.77 -7.62
CA MET A 1 -62.77 9.21 -8.08
C MET A 1 -61.98 9.62 -6.84
N MET A 2 -60.97 8.85 -6.43
CA MET A 2 -60.29 9.05 -5.14
C MET A 2 -59.04 9.92 -5.34
N TYR A 3 -59.07 11.15 -4.82
CA TYR A 3 -57.95 12.08 -4.91
C TYR A 3 -56.87 11.65 -3.91
N ARG A 4 -55.74 11.10 -4.40
CA ARG A 4 -54.58 10.81 -3.56
C ARG A 4 -53.86 12.13 -3.26
N SER A 5 -53.81 12.52 -2.00
CA SER A 5 -52.96 13.62 -1.54
C SER A 5 -51.51 13.13 -1.49
N SER A 6 -50.73 13.50 -2.50
CA SER A 6 -49.28 13.33 -2.52
C SER A 6 -48.66 14.36 -1.57
N LYS A 7 -48.39 13.96 -0.33
CA LYS A 7 -47.63 14.78 0.64
C LYS A 7 -46.19 14.88 0.17
N GLY A 8 -45.76 16.08 -0.22
CA GLY A 8 -44.35 16.40 -0.50
C GLY A 8 -43.58 16.71 0.78
N PHE A 9 -42.25 16.68 0.69
CA PHE A 9 -41.37 17.15 1.77
C PHE A 9 -41.47 18.67 1.93
N THR A 10 -41.47 19.15 3.16
CA THR A 10 -41.36 20.58 3.46
C THR A 10 -39.92 21.06 3.35
N LEU A 11 -39.74 22.36 3.10
CA LEU A 11 -38.40 22.99 3.07
C LEU A 11 -37.66 22.82 4.39
N VAL A 12 -38.38 22.89 5.52
CA VAL A 12 -37.80 22.77 6.85
C VAL A 12 -37.30 21.33 7.09
N GLU A 13 -38.05 20.32 6.67
CA GLU A 13 -37.60 18.93 6.76
C GLU A 13 -36.32 18.68 5.95
N LEU A 14 -36.23 19.22 4.73
CA LEU A 14 -35.03 19.08 3.93
C LEU A 14 -33.83 19.78 4.58
N LEU A 15 -34.04 20.97 5.15
CA LEU A 15 -33.00 21.71 5.88
C LEU A 15 -32.50 20.91 7.08
N ILE A 16 -33.40 20.36 7.89
CA ILE A 16 -33.03 19.53 9.05
C ILE A 16 -32.25 18.30 8.60
N VAL A 17 -32.66 17.62 7.53
CA VAL A 17 -31.94 16.47 6.99
C VAL A 17 -30.53 16.85 6.54
N LEU A 18 -30.37 17.98 5.83
CA LEU A 18 -29.05 18.47 5.42
C LEU A 18 -28.16 18.82 6.62
N VAL A 19 -28.73 19.43 7.66
CA VAL A 19 -28.00 19.72 8.91
C VAL A 19 -27.57 18.42 9.59
N LEU A 20 -28.47 17.43 9.70
CA LEU A 20 -28.15 16.13 10.30
C LEU A 20 -27.09 15.37 9.51
N ILE A 21 -27.16 15.38 8.18
CA ILE A 21 -26.12 14.79 7.31
C ILE A 21 -24.79 15.52 7.52
N GLY A 22 -24.80 16.86 7.57
CA GLY A 22 -23.60 17.67 7.80
C GLY A 22 -22.93 17.37 9.14
N LEU A 23 -23.71 17.34 10.22
CA LEU A 23 -23.22 17.02 11.57
C LEU A 23 -22.68 15.57 11.65
N SER A 24 -23.40 14.62 11.05
CA SER A 24 -22.96 13.22 11.03
C SER A 24 -21.67 13.06 10.22
N SER A 25 -21.59 13.73 9.08
CA SER A 25 -20.41 13.70 8.20
C SER A 25 -19.18 14.29 8.88
N ALA A 26 -19.34 15.37 9.66
CA ALA A 26 -18.24 16.00 10.39
C ALA A 26 -17.54 15.03 11.37
N ILE A 27 -18.28 14.06 11.93
CA ILE A 27 -17.74 13.07 12.85
C ILE A 27 -17.13 11.89 12.08
N VAL A 28 -17.80 11.42 11.03
CA VAL A 28 -17.43 10.17 10.34
C VAL A 28 -16.25 10.35 9.39
N LEU A 29 -16.20 11.44 8.61
CA LEU A 29 -15.20 11.64 7.55
C LEU A 29 -13.74 11.54 8.05
N PRO A 30 -13.33 12.20 9.15
CA PRO A 30 -11.95 12.12 9.63
C PRO A 30 -11.51 10.68 9.94
N SER A 31 -12.41 9.89 10.55
CA SER A 31 -12.15 8.49 10.87
C SER A 31 -12.01 7.61 9.62
N MET A 32 -12.75 7.93 8.55
CA MET A 32 -12.66 7.22 7.27
C MET A 32 -11.32 7.47 6.58
N TRP A 33 -10.83 8.72 6.57
CA TRP A 33 -9.53 9.04 6.00
C TRP A 33 -8.38 8.27 6.67
N GLN A 34 -8.36 8.21 8.00
CA GLN A 34 -7.37 7.45 8.75
C GLN A 34 -7.43 5.95 8.43
N GLN A 35 -8.63 5.39 8.29
CA GLN A 35 -8.82 3.99 7.89
C GLN A 35 -8.33 3.72 6.47
N PHE A 36 -8.62 4.62 5.55
CA PHE A 36 -8.17 4.51 4.16
C PHE A 36 -6.64 4.50 4.07
N ASP A 37 -5.97 5.42 4.77
CA ASP A 37 -4.51 5.46 4.82
C ASP A 37 -3.91 4.19 5.44
N GLN A 38 -4.56 3.62 6.46
CA GLN A 38 -4.15 2.37 7.07
C GLN A 38 -4.32 1.19 6.12
N VAL A 39 -5.40 1.13 5.35
CA VAL A 39 -5.64 0.09 4.33
C VAL A 39 -4.61 0.19 3.21
N ARG A 40 -4.37 1.40 2.69
CA ARG A 40 -3.34 1.64 1.66
C ARG A 40 -1.98 1.19 2.13
N TYR A 41 -1.60 1.58 3.35
CA TYR A 41 -0.35 1.15 3.99
C TYR A 41 -0.22 -0.38 4.05
N ARG A 42 -1.25 -1.07 4.55
CA ARG A 42 -1.24 -2.54 4.62
C ARG A 42 -1.13 -3.19 3.24
N SER A 43 -1.80 -2.62 2.24
CA SER A 43 -1.73 -3.12 0.86
C SER A 43 -0.33 -2.96 0.26
N GLU A 44 0.35 -1.85 0.55
CA GLU A 44 1.71 -1.58 0.10
C GLU A 44 2.73 -2.53 0.73
N ILE A 45 2.60 -2.82 2.03
CA ILE A 45 3.40 -3.85 2.70
C ILE A 45 3.18 -5.24 2.09
N ALA A 46 1.94 -5.59 1.77
CA ALA A 46 1.62 -6.84 1.10
C ALA A 46 2.25 -6.91 -0.32
N LYS A 47 2.27 -5.79 -1.05
CA LYS A 47 2.98 -5.70 -2.35
C LYS A 47 4.48 -5.93 -2.20
N VAL A 48 5.13 -5.32 -1.21
CA VAL A 48 6.57 -5.55 -0.93
C VAL A 48 6.83 -7.03 -0.65
N LYS A 49 6.04 -7.65 0.25
CA LYS A 49 6.14 -9.09 0.58
C LYS A 49 6.01 -9.95 -0.68
N SER A 50 4.97 -9.72 -1.47
CA SER A 50 4.73 -10.47 -2.70
C SER A 50 5.85 -10.29 -3.73
N MET A 51 6.43 -9.08 -3.83
CA MET A 51 7.51 -8.81 -4.79
C MET A 51 8.80 -9.52 -4.39
N VAL A 52 9.14 -9.49 -3.09
CA VAL A 52 10.30 -10.20 -2.56
C VAL A 52 10.17 -11.72 -2.79
N ASN A 53 8.99 -12.29 -2.51
CA ASN A 53 8.70 -13.70 -2.78
C ASN A 53 8.80 -14.01 -4.29
N TYR A 54 8.24 -13.13 -5.14
CA TYR A 54 8.34 -13.27 -6.59
C TYR A 54 9.80 -13.28 -7.06
N CYS A 55 10.64 -12.34 -6.59
CA CYS A 55 12.05 -12.27 -6.96
C CYS A 55 12.81 -13.54 -6.56
N ARG A 56 12.49 -14.11 -5.39
CA ARG A 56 13.07 -15.38 -4.95
C ARG A 56 12.69 -16.54 -5.88
N HIS A 57 11.39 -16.73 -6.12
CA HIS A 57 10.92 -17.79 -7.00
C HIS A 57 11.49 -17.63 -8.42
N PHE A 58 11.45 -16.42 -8.96
CA PHE A 58 11.98 -16.10 -10.27
C PHE A 58 13.48 -16.42 -10.36
N SER A 59 14.27 -15.99 -9.38
CA SER A 59 15.72 -16.20 -9.38
C SER A 59 16.09 -17.69 -9.28
N PHE A 60 15.33 -18.45 -8.49
CA PHE A 60 15.50 -19.90 -8.36
C PHE A 60 15.10 -20.65 -9.63
N TYR A 61 13.90 -20.40 -10.17
CA TYR A 61 13.40 -21.12 -11.34
C TYR A 61 14.13 -20.75 -12.63
N GLN A 62 14.47 -19.47 -12.81
CA GLN A 62 15.08 -19.00 -14.07
C GLN A 62 16.61 -19.02 -14.03
N SER A 63 17.23 -19.41 -12.91
CA SER A 63 18.68 -19.40 -12.74
C SER A 63 19.29 -18.04 -13.12
N GLN A 64 18.61 -16.94 -12.81
CA GLN A 64 19.06 -15.57 -13.05
C GLN A 64 19.19 -14.85 -11.71
N ALA A 65 20.36 -14.23 -11.47
CA ALA A 65 20.56 -13.45 -10.27
C ALA A 65 19.87 -12.08 -10.41
N LEU A 66 19.15 -11.66 -9.38
CA LEU A 66 18.43 -10.39 -9.34
C LEU A 66 18.99 -9.50 -8.24
N ILE A 67 18.97 -8.19 -8.48
CA ILE A 67 19.30 -7.16 -7.51
C ILE A 67 18.00 -6.41 -7.22
N VAL A 68 17.57 -6.42 -5.97
CA VAL A 68 16.42 -5.62 -5.52
C VAL A 68 16.96 -4.45 -4.73
N SER A 69 16.78 -3.23 -5.25
CA SER A 69 17.15 -2.00 -4.56
C SER A 69 15.91 -1.30 -4.03
N PHE A 70 15.99 -0.92 -2.75
CA PHE A 70 15.02 -0.14 -2.03
C PHE A 70 15.64 1.24 -1.81
N HIS A 71 15.02 2.28 -2.35
CA HIS A 71 15.51 3.64 -2.21
C HIS A 71 14.33 4.60 -2.10
N GLU A 72 14.34 5.45 -1.08
CA GLU A 72 13.28 6.43 -0.81
C GLU A 72 11.90 5.79 -0.93
N ASN A 73 11.17 6.08 -2.00
CA ASN A 73 9.83 5.59 -2.19
C ASN A 73 9.69 4.51 -3.27
N GLN A 74 10.78 3.83 -3.61
CA GLN A 74 10.79 2.92 -4.75
C GLN A 74 11.49 1.62 -4.44
N LEU A 75 10.95 0.56 -5.03
CA LEU A 75 11.54 -0.77 -5.12
C LEU A 75 11.82 -1.04 -6.60
N ASN A 76 13.11 -1.20 -6.93
CA ASN A 76 13.56 -1.55 -8.26
C ASN A 76 14.11 -2.98 -8.25
N VAL A 77 13.70 -3.77 -9.24
CA VAL A 77 14.20 -5.11 -9.50
C VAL A 77 15.02 -5.05 -10.77
N THR A 78 16.31 -5.32 -10.65
CA THR A 78 17.28 -5.27 -11.74
C THR A 78 17.86 -6.66 -11.97
N ARG A 79 18.09 -7.02 -13.22
CA ARG A 79 18.79 -8.26 -13.57
C ARG A 79 20.29 -8.06 -13.40
N LYS A 80 20.96 -8.96 -12.68
CA LYS A 80 22.41 -8.86 -12.41
C LYS A 80 23.26 -9.04 -13.68
N ALA A 81 22.74 -9.72 -14.70
CA ALA A 81 23.50 -10.09 -15.91
C ALA A 81 23.84 -8.89 -16.81
N ASP A 82 22.90 -7.98 -17.00
CA ASP A 82 22.95 -6.86 -17.96
C ASP A 82 22.59 -5.51 -17.32
N GLY A 83 22.15 -5.50 -16.06
CA GLY A 83 21.69 -4.28 -15.40
C GLY A 83 20.31 -3.82 -15.86
N GLU A 84 19.56 -4.64 -16.61
CA GLU A 84 18.22 -4.29 -17.08
C GLU A 84 17.24 -4.17 -15.89
N ILE A 85 16.52 -3.05 -15.82
CA ILE A 85 15.43 -2.87 -14.85
C ILE A 85 14.23 -3.68 -15.31
N LEU A 86 13.92 -4.74 -14.57
CA LEU A 86 12.79 -5.62 -14.86
C LEU A 86 11.48 -5.06 -14.32
N ARG A 87 11.55 -4.32 -13.20
CA ARG A 87 10.37 -3.74 -12.57
C ARG A 87 10.72 -2.61 -11.60
N THR A 88 9.86 -1.60 -11.56
CA THR A 88 9.87 -0.52 -10.57
C THR A 88 8.49 -0.40 -9.93
N ILE A 89 8.43 -0.28 -8.60
CA ILE A 89 7.21 0.00 -7.84
C ILE A 89 7.43 1.22 -6.96
N GLN A 90 6.46 2.12 -6.92
CA GLN A 90 6.42 3.32 -6.06
C GLN A 90 5.37 3.17 -4.94
N PHE A 91 5.62 3.72 -3.73
CA PHE A 91 4.80 3.48 -2.52
C PHE A 91 4.32 4.75 -1.80
N ASP A 92 3.10 5.19 -1.96
CA ASP A 92 2.74 6.54 -1.49
C ASP A 92 2.65 6.69 0.05
N THR A 93 2.73 5.60 0.82
CA THR A 93 2.50 5.65 2.28
C THR A 93 3.73 5.54 3.18
N PHE A 94 4.91 5.24 2.64
CA PHE A 94 6.16 5.16 3.42
C PHE A 94 7.40 5.28 2.52
N THR A 95 8.55 5.50 3.15
CA THR A 95 9.84 5.40 2.48
C THR A 95 10.68 4.26 3.07
N PHE A 96 11.63 3.76 2.29
CA PHE A 96 12.62 2.78 2.66
C PHE A 96 13.91 3.48 3.07
N ALA A 97 14.56 2.96 4.11
CA ALA A 97 15.98 3.20 4.27
C ALA A 97 16.73 2.57 3.08
N PRO A 98 17.72 3.25 2.47
CA PRO A 98 18.46 2.73 1.32
C PRO A 98 19.03 1.35 1.60
N ARG A 99 18.61 0.35 0.83
CA ARG A 99 19.09 -1.03 0.99
C ARG A 99 19.07 -1.78 -0.33
N ILE A 100 20.09 -2.60 -0.54
CA ILE A 100 20.19 -3.47 -1.72
C ILE A 100 20.18 -4.92 -1.23
N VAL A 101 19.41 -5.76 -1.90
CA VAL A 101 19.28 -7.19 -1.61
C VAL A 101 19.62 -7.98 -2.86
N HIS A 102 20.59 -8.88 -2.72
CA HIS A 102 21.10 -9.67 -3.83
C HIS A 102 20.47 -11.06 -3.77
N PHE A 103 19.69 -11.41 -4.78
CA PHE A 103 19.12 -12.75 -4.95
C PHE A 103 20.05 -13.55 -5.86
N GLU A 104 20.81 -14.46 -5.26
CA GLU A 104 21.71 -15.38 -5.95
C GLU A 104 20.96 -16.66 -6.37
N LYS A 105 21.41 -17.30 -7.46
CA LYS A 105 20.77 -18.49 -8.06
C LYS A 105 20.60 -19.70 -7.10
N ARG A 106 21.35 -19.71 -6.00
CA ARG A 106 21.35 -20.77 -4.97
C ARG A 106 21.17 -20.23 -3.54
N GLY A 107 20.85 -18.94 -3.38
CA GLY A 107 20.85 -18.26 -2.08
C GLY A 107 19.60 -18.56 -1.26
N ASN A 108 19.77 -19.11 -0.06
CA ASN A 108 18.72 -19.19 0.95
C ASN A 108 18.60 -17.83 1.67
N ILE A 109 17.83 -16.89 1.12
CA ILE A 109 17.47 -15.66 1.85
C ILE A 109 16.27 -15.97 2.73
N THR A 110 16.50 -16.56 3.90
CA THR A 110 15.42 -17.01 4.79
C THR A 110 14.72 -15.85 5.50
N LYS A 111 15.40 -14.71 5.67
CA LYS A 111 14.87 -13.53 6.39
C LYS A 111 15.41 -12.23 5.82
N LEU A 112 14.52 -11.28 5.55
CA LEU A 112 14.86 -9.92 5.13
C LEU A 112 14.13 -8.91 6.02
N THR A 113 14.86 -8.17 6.85
CA THR A 113 14.29 -7.13 7.72
C THR A 113 14.39 -5.76 7.05
N LEU A 114 13.31 -5.17 6.55
CA LEU A 114 13.35 -3.83 5.97
C LEU A 114 13.00 -2.77 7.01
N ALA A 115 13.79 -1.69 7.07
CA ALA A 115 13.43 -0.49 7.82
C ALA A 115 12.59 0.42 6.93
N LEU A 116 11.36 0.68 7.37
CA LEU A 116 10.40 1.56 6.71
C LEU A 116 10.20 2.81 7.57
N ILE A 117 10.22 3.97 6.94
CA ILE A 117 10.03 5.25 7.60
C ILE A 117 8.65 5.78 7.20
N LYS A 118 7.77 5.97 8.20
CA LYS A 118 6.44 6.56 8.02
C LYS A 118 6.21 7.58 9.14
N ASN A 119 5.82 8.81 8.80
CA ASN A 119 5.54 9.88 9.78
C ASN A 119 6.68 10.10 10.80
N LYS A 120 7.94 10.05 10.36
CA LYS A 120 9.16 10.13 11.21
C LYS A 120 9.35 8.97 12.20
N GLN A 121 8.51 7.94 12.14
CA GLN A 121 8.71 6.70 12.88
C GLN A 121 9.36 5.66 11.97
N GLU A 122 10.44 5.06 12.46
CA GLU A 122 11.08 3.91 11.82
C GLU A 122 10.41 2.64 12.33
N MET A 123 9.95 1.80 11.40
CA MET A 123 9.33 0.53 11.70
C MET A 123 10.05 -0.57 10.93
N GLN A 124 10.43 -1.62 11.64
CA GLN A 124 11.06 -2.78 11.05
C GLN A 124 9.98 -3.77 10.59
N VAL A 125 10.06 -4.16 9.32
CA VAL A 125 9.21 -5.20 8.75
C VAL A 125 10.08 -6.40 8.45
N GLU A 126 9.91 -7.46 9.23
CA GLU A 126 10.53 -8.75 8.96
C GLU A 126 9.72 -9.45 7.86
N LEU A 127 10.38 -9.65 6.73
CA LEU A 127 9.88 -10.45 5.63
C LEU A 127 10.45 -11.86 5.81
N HIS A 128 9.57 -12.81 6.11
CA HIS A 128 9.88 -14.23 6.02
C HIS A 128 9.69 -14.64 4.56
N VAL A 129 10.74 -15.15 3.93
CA VAL A 129 10.84 -15.44 2.49
C VAL A 129 11.32 -16.87 2.27
#